data_AF-A0A530BRX9-F1
#
_entry.id   AF-A0A530BRX9-F1
#
_cell.length_a   1.000
_cell.length_b   1.000
_cell.length_c   1.000
_cell.angle_alpha   90.00
_cell.angle_beta   90.00
_cell.angle_gamma   90.00
#
_symmetry.space_group_name_H-M   'P 1'
#
loop_
_entity.id
_entity.type
_entity.pdbx_description
1 polymer ?
#
loop_
_entity_poly.entity_id
_entity_poly.type
_entity_poly.pdbx_seq_one_letter_code
_entity_poly.pdbx_strand_id
1 'polypeptide(L)' 'RLETFRKAGGGVTAGDAEISANPRARSARLRAAIRTEAPARAGDFSIFGLPKLPAVERPGER' A
#
# COMPACT_ATOMS: atom_id res chain seq x y z
N ARG A 1 4.51 15.28 9.10
CA ARG A 1 4.75 13.84 8.83
C ARG A 1 5.26 13.72 7.41
N LEU A 2 6.42 13.08 7.18
CA LEU A 2 6.94 12.88 5.83
C LEU A 2 6.11 11.80 5.12
N GLU A 3 5.81 12.04 3.84
CA GLU A 3 5.07 11.12 2.98
C GLU A 3 5.97 9.98 2.52
N THR A 4 5.49 8.74 2.68
CA THR A 4 6.25 7.51 2.42
C THR A 4 6.36 7.18 0.93
N PHE A 5 5.45 7.71 0.12
CA PHE A 5 5.46 7.59 -1.32
C PHE A 5 5.08 8.93 -1.95
N ARG A 6 5.78 9.31 -3.01
CA ARG A 6 5.37 10.44 -3.86
C ARG A 6 4.65 9.90 -5.10
N LYS A 7 3.64 10.63 -5.57
CA LYS A 7 2.85 10.25 -6.75
C LYS A 7 3.74 10.21 -8.00
N ALA A 8 3.58 9.19 -8.83
CA ALA A 8 4.23 9.10 -10.14
C ALA A 8 3.16 9.23 -11.24
N GLY A 9 3.07 10.42 -11.82
CA GLY A 9 2.12 10.71 -12.91
C GLY A 9 0.65 10.77 -12.46
N GLY A 10 -0.25 10.69 -13.44
CA GLY A 10 -1.70 10.57 -13.24
C GLY A 10 -2.16 9.11 -13.31
N GLY A 11 -3.45 8.88 -13.11
CA GLY A 11 -3.99 7.59 -13.51
C GLY A 11 -3.91 7.46 -15.04
N VAL A 12 -3.62 6.26 -15.53
CA VAL A 12 -3.62 5.95 -16.98
C VAL A 12 -4.74 4.97 -17.28
N THR A 13 -5.52 5.22 -18.34
CA THR A 13 -6.55 4.31 -18.88
C THR A 13 -6.01 3.61 -20.13
N ALA A 14 -6.58 2.45 -20.45
CA ALA A 14 -6.33 1.79 -21.72
C ALA A 14 -6.76 2.68 -22.90
N GLY A 15 -6.01 2.61 -24.01
CA GLY A 15 -6.36 3.28 -25.27
C GLY A 15 -7.29 2.43 -26.13
N ASP A 16 -7.85 3.01 -27.20
CA ASP A 16 -8.84 2.33 -28.04
C ASP A 16 -8.32 1.05 -28.70
N ALA A 17 -7.07 1.06 -29.18
CA ALA A 17 -6.44 -0.13 -29.78
C ALA A 17 -6.31 -1.29 -28.77
N GLU A 18 -5.95 -0.97 -27.53
CA GLU A 18 -5.84 -1.95 -26.44
C GLU A 18 -7.22 -2.49 -26.03
N ILE A 19 -8.23 -1.62 -25.94
CA ILE A 19 -9.61 -2.03 -25.63
C ILE A 19 -10.17 -2.92 -26.74
N SER A 20 -9.87 -2.63 -28.01
CA SER A 20 -10.30 -3.44 -29.15
C SER A 20 -9.68 -4.84 -29.11
N ALA A 21 -8.37 -4.93 -28.85
CA ALA A 21 -7.68 -6.21 -28.70
C ALA A 21 -8.05 -6.95 -27.41
N ASN A 22 -8.44 -6.21 -26.36
CA ASN A 22 -8.72 -6.73 -25.03
C ASN A 22 -9.90 -6.01 -24.35
N PRO A 23 -11.16 -6.41 -24.62
CA PRO A 23 -12.35 -5.70 -24.11
C PRO A 23 -12.45 -5.57 -22.59
N ARG A 24 -11.85 -6.50 -21.83
CA ARG A 24 -11.77 -6.43 -20.35
C ARG A 24 -10.91 -5.26 -19.83
N ALA A 25 -10.11 -4.62 -20.68
CA ALA A 25 -9.29 -3.46 -20.32
C ALA A 25 -10.09 -2.15 -20.20
N ARG A 26 -11.36 -2.10 -20.66
CA ARG A 26 -12.19 -0.89 -20.75
C ARG A 26 -12.29 -0.08 -19.43
N SER A 27 -12.25 -0.75 -18.28
CA SER A 27 -12.33 -0.11 -16.96
C SER A 27 -11.01 -0.11 -16.19
N ALA A 28 -9.91 -0.58 -16.81
CA ALA A 28 -8.61 -0.63 -16.17
C ALA A 28 -8.08 0.79 -15.89
N ARG A 29 -7.49 0.97 -14.70
CA ARG A 29 -6.87 2.24 -14.28
C ARG A 29 -5.54 1.98 -13.59
N LEU A 30 -4.45 2.24 -14.31
CA LEU A 30 -3.10 2.14 -13.76
C LEU A 30 -2.82 3.32 -12.82
N ARG A 31 -2.23 3.05 -11.66
CA ARG A 31 -1.76 4.04 -10.69
C ARG A 31 -0.37 3.64 -10.20
N ALA A 32 0.51 4.61 -10.03
CA ALA A 32 1.89 4.38 -9.59
C ALA A 32 2.35 5.45 -8.58
N ALA A 33 3.31 5.06 -7.75
CA ALA A 33 3.98 5.93 -6.80
C ALA A 33 5.43 5.46 -6.57
N ILE A 34 6.30 6.37 -6.14
CA ILE A 34 7.73 6.11 -5.89
C ILE A 34 8.00 6.21 -4.39
N ARG A 35 8.70 5.21 -3.85
CA ARG A 35 9.11 5.18 -2.44
C ARG A 35 10.03 6.36 -2.14
N THR A 36 9.77 7.06 -1.04
CA THR A 36 10.65 8.12 -0.53
C THR A 36 11.61 7.58 0.52
N GLU A 37 12.57 8.40 0.92
CA GLU A 37 13.51 8.14 2.01
C GLU A 37 12.86 8.11 3.40
N ALA A 38 11.56 8.42 3.49
CA ALA A 38 10.86 8.36 4.77
C ALA A 38 10.93 6.93 5.36
N PRO A 39 11.22 6.80 6.66
CA PRO A 39 11.31 5.49 7.31
C PRO A 39 9.97 4.73 7.24
N ALA A 40 10.04 3.41 7.40
CA ALA A 40 8.85 2.58 7.49
C ALA A 40 7.97 3.03 8.67
N ARG A 41 6.65 3.00 8.46
CA ARG A 41 5.69 3.32 9.52
C ARG A 41 5.67 2.17 10.52
N ALA A 42 5.54 2.48 11.80
CA ALA A 42 5.26 1.48 12.81
C ALA A 42 3.98 0.71 12.43
N GLY A 43 3.97 -0.60 12.64
CA GLY A 43 2.76 -1.40 12.50
C GLY A 43 1.72 -0.93 13.50
N ASP A 44 0.52 -0.60 13.02
CA ASP A 44 -0.60 -0.24 13.86
C ASP A 44 -1.64 -1.36 13.76
N PHE A 45 -1.71 -2.18 14.81
CA PHE A 45 -2.64 -3.30 14.89
C PHE A 45 -4.00 -2.89 15.47
N SER A 46 -4.20 -1.60 15.81
CA SER A 46 -5.49 -1.12 16.31
C SER A 46 -6.62 -1.28 15.28
N ILE A 47 -6.27 -1.35 13.98
CA ILE A 47 -7.23 -1.62 12.89
C ILE A 47 -7.97 -2.96 13.04
N PHE A 48 -7.38 -3.92 13.76
CA PHE A 48 -7.97 -5.24 13.97
C PHE A 48 -8.92 -5.29 15.16
N GLY A 49 -9.08 -4.18 15.90
CA GLY A 49 -9.97 -4.12 17.08
C GLY A 49 -9.55 -5.06 18.21
N LEU A 50 -8.30 -5.52 18.23
CA LEU A 50 -7.80 -6.47 19.22
C LEU A 50 -7.59 -5.77 20.57
N PRO A 51 -7.90 -6.44 21.70
CA PRO A 51 -7.60 -5.91 23.01
C PRO A 51 -6.09 -5.77 23.20
N LYS A 52 -5.66 -4.72 23.91
CA LYS A 52 -4.26 -4.62 24.35
C LYS A 52 -4.00 -5.71 25.38
N LEU A 53 -3.27 -6.74 24.98
CA LEU A 53 -2.80 -7.76 25.91
C LEU A 53 -1.75 -7.15 26.84
N PRO A 54 -1.71 -7.54 28.13
CA PRO A 54 -0.62 -7.16 29.01
C PRO A 54 0.71 -7.64 28.44
N ALA A 55 1.77 -6.86 28.67
CA ALA A 55 3.11 -7.27 28.27
C ALA A 55 3.45 -8.60 28.96
N VAL A 56 3.72 -9.64 28.17
CA VAL A 56 4.24 -10.90 28.70
C VAL A 56 5.75 -10.70 28.84
N GLU A 57 6.27 -10.75 30.07
CA GLU A 57 7.70 -10.85 30.29
C GLU A 57 8.19 -12.14 29.60
N ARG A 58 9.06 -12.00 28.59
CA ARG A 58 9.74 -13.15 28.02
C ARG A 58 10.61 -13.74 29.14
N PRO A 59 10.36 -14.98 29.62
CA PRO A 59 11.30 -15.61 30.53
C PRO A 59 12.65 -15.65 29.83
N GLY A 60 13.69 -15.12 30.47
CA GLY A 60 15.02 -15.09 29.88
C GLY A 60 15.44 -16.48 29.45
N GLU A 61 15.71 -16.64 28.16
CA GLU A 61 16.35 -17.84 27.61
C GLU A 61 17.71 -17.96 28.30
N ARG A 62 17.86 -18.99 29.14
CA ARG A 62 19.13 -19.40 29.74
C ARG A 62 19.59 -20.68 29.07
#